data_AF-A0AB39R963-F1
#
_entry.id   AF-A0AB39R963-F1
#
_cell.length_a   1.000
_cell.length_b   1.000
_cell.length_c   1.000
_cell.angle_alpha   90.00
_cell.angle_beta   90.00
_cell.angle_gamma   90.00
#
_symmetry.space_group_name_H-M   'P 1'
#
loop_
_entity.id
_entity.type
_entity.pdbx_description
1 polymer ?
#
loop_
_entity_poly.entity_id
_entity_poly.type
_entity_poly.pdbx_seq_one_letter_code
_entity_poly.pdbx_strand_id
1 'polypeptide(L)'
;MRVERQVLGHQRRRESGRPFWSTRPFGFERDGTHREEEAEALRQAYRDVLAGVSLWSIAKDWNARELLSPHGKEWRSSNLRGVLLKPRNAGIQTYSQWVEKPDGRRVRETEETGTGNWEPIVSEGMFRALARYLSDPERNTGGGGKRKALLSGVVRCSKCQAVVTQGWSRKDAAGERYRIYTCSGGRCITCPADPLDAYVVRQVISRAEEWNQAPATDAADEEREAELLAEEVATSERRTALAEMFAVGDIDASTMRAGIGRCDADLGKIRTELADLAAKRVRVDLGDVEYLWEELDYEDPDRIDYVRTVVMQVCERVELLPRGRGVRGFKSDHCRITFRNP
;
A
#
# COMPACT_ATOMS: atom_id res chain seq x y z
N MET A 1 5.85 -41.11 -16.88
CA MET A 1 4.49 -41.15 -17.50
C MET A 1 3.46 -40.16 -16.93
N ARG A 2 2.94 -40.25 -15.68
CA ARG A 2 1.87 -39.33 -15.20
C ARG A 2 2.35 -37.88 -14.96
N VAL A 3 3.61 -37.73 -14.53
CA VAL A 3 4.27 -36.42 -14.30
C VAL A 3 4.63 -35.73 -15.62
N GLU A 4 5.20 -36.44 -16.59
CA GLU A 4 5.52 -35.88 -17.93
C GLU A 4 4.29 -35.43 -18.73
N ARG A 5 3.16 -36.16 -18.61
CA ARG A 5 1.90 -35.76 -19.25
C ARG A 5 1.31 -34.48 -18.66
N GLN A 6 1.50 -34.27 -17.35
CA GLN A 6 1.16 -33.00 -16.70
C GLN A 6 2.06 -31.89 -17.19
N VAL A 7 3.38 -32.06 -17.17
CA VAL A 7 4.36 -31.05 -17.61
C VAL A 7 4.12 -30.62 -19.07
N LEU A 8 3.93 -31.56 -20.01
CA LEU A 8 3.62 -31.26 -21.41
C LEU A 8 2.23 -30.62 -21.58
N GLY A 9 1.25 -31.03 -20.78
CA GLY A 9 -0.08 -30.40 -20.74
C GLY A 9 -0.05 -28.99 -20.16
N HIS A 10 0.93 -28.65 -19.33
CA HIS A 10 1.16 -27.31 -18.76
C HIS A 10 1.98 -26.42 -19.70
N GLN A 11 2.90 -26.99 -20.47
CA GLN A 11 3.66 -26.29 -21.51
C GLN A 11 2.73 -25.82 -22.64
N ARG A 12 1.83 -26.70 -23.12
CA ARG A 12 0.77 -26.31 -24.07
C ARG A 12 -0.20 -25.26 -23.51
N ARG A 13 -0.36 -25.17 -22.18
CA ARG A 13 -1.19 -24.13 -21.54
C ARG A 13 -0.51 -22.76 -21.58
N ARG A 14 0.81 -22.72 -21.35
CA ARG A 14 1.64 -21.51 -21.53
C ARG A 14 1.49 -20.99 -22.96
N GLU A 15 1.62 -21.88 -23.94
CA GLU A 15 1.55 -21.55 -25.38
C GLU A 15 0.15 -21.13 -25.85
N SER A 16 -0.94 -21.60 -25.20
CA SER A 16 -2.30 -21.30 -25.63
C SER A 16 -2.79 -19.88 -25.31
N GLY A 17 -2.11 -19.15 -24.42
CA GLY A 17 -2.45 -17.78 -24.00
C GLY A 17 -3.78 -17.60 -23.25
N ARG A 18 -4.71 -18.57 -23.27
CA ARG A 18 -6.05 -18.46 -22.69
C ARG A 18 -6.04 -18.33 -21.16
N PRO A 19 -6.94 -17.54 -20.56
CA PRO A 19 -7.09 -17.47 -19.11
C PRO A 19 -7.62 -18.81 -18.57
N PHE A 20 -6.86 -19.41 -17.66
CA PHE A 20 -7.21 -20.68 -17.01
C PHE A 20 -7.48 -20.43 -15.52
N TRP A 21 -8.61 -19.82 -15.22
CA TRP A 21 -9.03 -19.52 -13.85
C TRP A 21 -9.98 -20.60 -13.33
N SER A 22 -9.60 -21.25 -12.21
CA SER A 22 -10.42 -22.29 -11.58
C SER A 22 -11.74 -21.74 -11.03
N THR A 23 -11.75 -20.46 -10.67
CA THR A 23 -12.92 -19.69 -10.25
C THR A 23 -12.91 -18.35 -10.99
N ARG A 24 -14.08 -17.75 -11.20
CA ARG A 24 -14.20 -16.42 -11.83
C ARG A 24 -13.44 -15.40 -10.97
N PRO A 25 -12.43 -14.70 -11.51
CA PRO A 25 -11.80 -13.62 -10.78
C PRO A 25 -12.68 -12.37 -10.83
N PHE A 26 -12.52 -11.49 -9.85
CA PHE A 26 -13.17 -10.19 -9.87
C PHE A 26 -12.64 -9.36 -11.05
N GLY A 27 -13.53 -8.68 -11.76
CA GLY A 27 -13.22 -7.88 -12.96
C GLY A 27 -13.36 -8.62 -14.29
N PHE A 28 -13.47 -9.96 -14.26
CA PHE A 28 -13.54 -10.75 -15.48
C PHE A 28 -14.63 -11.82 -15.41
N GLU A 29 -15.07 -12.23 -16.59
CA GLU A 29 -15.76 -13.50 -16.79
C GLU A 29 -14.77 -14.65 -16.97
N ARG A 30 -15.25 -15.90 -16.89
CA ARG A 30 -14.35 -17.08 -16.93
C ARG A 30 -13.58 -17.24 -18.24
N ASP A 31 -14.06 -16.63 -19.31
CA ASP A 31 -13.44 -16.65 -20.64
C ASP A 31 -12.36 -15.57 -20.84
N GLY A 32 -12.19 -14.66 -19.87
CA GLY A 32 -11.24 -13.56 -19.95
C GLY A 32 -11.85 -12.22 -20.38
N THR A 33 -13.14 -12.18 -20.74
CA THR A 33 -13.81 -10.92 -21.05
C THR A 33 -14.05 -10.10 -19.79
N HIS A 34 -14.16 -8.78 -19.92
CA HIS A 34 -14.40 -7.89 -18.79
C HIS A 34 -15.83 -8.02 -18.30
N ARG A 35 -15.97 -8.06 -16.98
CA ARG A 35 -17.26 -7.82 -16.33
C ARG A 35 -17.29 -6.35 -15.96
N GLU A 36 -17.88 -5.54 -16.83
CA GLU A 36 -17.63 -4.08 -16.89
C GLU A 36 -17.78 -3.35 -15.55
N GLU A 37 -18.82 -3.65 -14.76
CA GLU A 37 -19.00 -3.04 -13.44
C GLU A 37 -17.81 -3.31 -12.49
N GLU A 38 -17.36 -4.57 -12.42
CA GLU A 38 -16.23 -4.96 -11.57
C GLU A 38 -14.90 -4.49 -12.16
N ALA A 39 -14.78 -4.48 -13.49
CA ALA A 39 -13.59 -4.02 -14.20
C ALA A 39 -13.39 -2.51 -13.99
N GLU A 40 -14.46 -1.72 -14.09
CA GLU A 40 -14.39 -0.28 -13.84
C GLU A 40 -14.10 0.03 -12.37
N ALA A 41 -14.71 -0.72 -11.45
CA ALA A 41 -14.36 -0.60 -10.03
C ALA A 41 -12.87 -0.87 -9.80
N LEU A 42 -12.29 -1.88 -10.46
CA LEU A 42 -10.85 -2.11 -10.40
C LEU A 42 -10.06 -0.95 -10.99
N ARG A 43 -10.39 -0.46 -12.20
CA ARG A 43 -9.69 0.70 -12.81
C ARG A 43 -9.69 1.89 -11.86
N GLN A 44 -10.84 2.20 -11.26
CA GLN A 44 -10.98 3.26 -10.27
C GLN A 44 -10.13 2.98 -9.02
N ALA A 45 -10.18 1.76 -8.47
CA ALA A 45 -9.37 1.42 -7.29
C ALA A 45 -7.86 1.52 -7.54
N TYR A 46 -7.36 1.20 -8.74
CA TYR A 46 -5.96 1.44 -9.09
C TYR A 46 -5.63 2.95 -9.07
N ARG A 47 -6.51 3.80 -9.64
CA ARG A 47 -6.34 5.27 -9.61
C ARG A 47 -6.37 5.78 -8.17
N ASP A 48 -7.36 5.38 -7.39
CA ASP A 48 -7.58 5.80 -6.01
C ASP A 48 -6.39 5.45 -5.11
N VAL A 49 -5.89 4.21 -5.20
CA VAL A 49 -4.74 3.77 -4.39
C VAL A 49 -3.49 4.56 -4.73
N LEU A 50 -3.23 4.79 -6.03
CA LEU A 50 -2.10 5.61 -6.47
C LEU A 50 -2.28 7.08 -6.08
N ALA A 51 -3.53 7.55 -5.97
CA ALA A 51 -3.89 8.86 -5.45
C ALA A 51 -3.86 8.96 -3.91
N GLY A 52 -3.53 7.87 -3.20
CA GLY A 52 -3.39 7.87 -1.74
C GLY A 52 -4.63 7.48 -0.95
N VAL A 53 -5.74 7.14 -1.63
CA VAL A 53 -6.94 6.61 -0.98
C VAL A 53 -6.64 5.26 -0.34
N SER A 54 -7.15 5.05 0.86
CA SER A 54 -6.90 3.81 1.59
C SER A 54 -7.68 2.63 1.00
N LEU A 55 -7.09 1.44 1.04
CA LEU A 55 -7.76 0.19 0.65
C LEU A 55 -9.03 -0.08 1.49
N TRP A 56 -9.08 0.43 2.71
CA TRP A 56 -10.26 0.31 3.56
C TRP A 56 -11.41 1.16 3.04
N SER A 57 -11.14 2.41 2.65
CA SER A 57 -12.17 3.32 2.12
C SER A 57 -12.79 2.75 0.84
N ILE A 58 -11.94 2.24 -0.06
CA ILE A 58 -12.38 1.58 -1.30
C ILE A 58 -13.22 0.34 -0.98
N ALA A 59 -12.78 -0.51 -0.05
CA ALA A 59 -13.53 -1.70 0.35
C ALA A 59 -14.89 -1.34 1.00
N LYS A 60 -14.93 -0.30 1.84
CA LYS A 60 -16.15 0.21 2.47
C LYS A 60 -17.14 0.73 1.42
N ASP A 61 -16.66 1.54 0.49
CA ASP A 61 -17.46 2.07 -0.61
C ASP A 61 -18.01 0.94 -1.51
N TRP A 62 -17.18 -0.04 -1.87
CA TRP A 62 -17.65 -1.21 -2.63
C TRP A 62 -18.74 -1.99 -1.88
N ASN A 63 -18.57 -2.21 -0.57
CA ASN A 63 -19.57 -2.89 0.25
C ASN A 63 -20.87 -2.09 0.39
N ALA A 64 -20.78 -0.76 0.56
CA ALA A 64 -21.94 0.12 0.63
C ALA A 64 -22.75 0.13 -0.68
N ARG A 65 -22.06 -0.07 -1.83
CA ARG A 65 -22.66 -0.24 -3.16
C ARG A 65 -23.08 -1.68 -3.47
N GLU A 66 -23.02 -2.59 -2.49
CA GLU A 66 -23.30 -4.03 -2.64
C GLU A 66 -22.44 -4.72 -3.73
N LEU A 67 -21.29 -4.14 -4.08
CA LEU A 67 -20.34 -4.70 -5.02
C LEU A 67 -19.48 -5.76 -4.31
N LEU A 68 -20.05 -6.94 -4.12
CA LEU A 68 -19.42 -8.03 -3.35
C LEU A 68 -18.31 -8.74 -4.16
N SER A 69 -17.42 -9.44 -3.44
CA SER A 69 -16.41 -10.30 -4.06
C SER A 69 -17.06 -11.44 -4.88
N PRO A 70 -16.32 -12.12 -5.78
CA PRO A 70 -16.87 -13.21 -6.61
C PRO A 70 -17.48 -14.39 -5.82
N HIS A 71 -17.23 -14.46 -4.51
CA HIS A 71 -17.78 -15.45 -3.59
C HIS A 71 -18.95 -14.93 -2.73
N GLY A 72 -19.49 -13.74 -3.04
CA GLY A 72 -20.59 -13.12 -2.30
C GLY A 72 -20.18 -12.67 -0.90
N LYS A 73 -18.90 -12.33 -0.69
CA LYS A 73 -18.37 -11.82 0.58
C LYS A 73 -18.00 -10.35 0.45
N GLU A 74 -18.21 -9.61 1.54
CA GLU A 74 -17.72 -8.25 1.68
C GLU A 74 -16.20 -8.13 1.49
N TRP A 75 -15.79 -6.98 1.00
CA TRP A 75 -14.41 -6.58 0.84
C TRP A 75 -13.78 -6.19 2.17
N ARG A 76 -12.51 -6.55 2.30
CA ARG A 76 -11.61 -6.14 3.37
C ARG A 76 -10.33 -5.63 2.72
N SER A 77 -9.62 -4.72 3.37
CA SER A 77 -8.35 -4.18 2.86
C SER A 77 -7.38 -5.28 2.40
N SER A 78 -7.30 -6.37 3.17
CA SER A 78 -6.46 -7.54 2.87
C SER A 78 -6.86 -8.31 1.61
N ASN A 79 -8.15 -8.51 1.35
CA ASN A 79 -8.61 -9.23 0.16
C ASN A 79 -8.56 -8.33 -1.09
N LEU A 80 -8.88 -7.04 -0.95
CA LEU A 80 -8.73 -6.03 -2.01
C LEU A 80 -7.27 -5.89 -2.42
N ARG A 81 -6.35 -5.74 -1.46
CA ARG A 81 -4.90 -5.79 -1.71
C ARG A 81 -4.52 -7.04 -2.49
N GLY A 82 -5.04 -8.18 -2.05
CA GLY A 82 -4.81 -9.47 -2.69
C GLY A 82 -5.29 -9.53 -4.14
N VAL A 83 -6.34 -8.79 -4.51
CA VAL A 83 -6.89 -8.69 -5.87
C VAL A 83 -6.12 -7.69 -6.72
N LEU A 84 -5.79 -6.50 -6.20
CA LEU A 84 -5.03 -5.47 -6.90
C LEU A 84 -3.59 -5.90 -7.21
N LEU A 85 -3.02 -6.83 -6.45
CA LEU A 85 -1.69 -7.38 -6.70
C LEU A 85 -1.67 -8.59 -7.63
N LYS A 86 -2.77 -8.89 -8.33
CA LYS A 86 -2.80 -10.01 -9.27
C LYS A 86 -2.32 -9.56 -10.65
N PRO A 87 -1.21 -10.14 -11.17
CA PRO A 87 -0.66 -9.75 -12.49
C PRO A 87 -1.67 -9.86 -13.64
N ARG A 88 -2.68 -10.72 -13.49
CA ARG A 88 -3.78 -10.87 -14.47
C ARG A 88 -4.49 -9.56 -14.81
N ASN A 89 -4.57 -8.60 -13.88
CA ASN A 89 -5.27 -7.34 -14.10
C ASN A 89 -4.52 -6.49 -15.15
N ALA A 90 -3.22 -6.73 -15.33
CA ALA A 90 -2.38 -6.13 -16.35
C ALA A 90 -2.13 -7.06 -17.56
N GLY A 91 -2.96 -8.09 -17.74
CA GLY A 91 -2.78 -9.02 -18.86
C GLY A 91 -1.55 -9.91 -18.71
N ILE A 92 -0.94 -10.01 -17.52
CA ILE A 92 0.26 -10.83 -17.30
C ILE A 92 -0.16 -12.26 -16.97
N GLN A 93 0.36 -13.22 -17.72
CA GLN A 93 0.18 -14.64 -17.46
C GLN A 93 1.12 -15.09 -16.35
N THR A 94 0.60 -15.89 -15.42
CA THR A 94 1.38 -16.44 -14.31
C THR A 94 1.24 -17.95 -14.25
N TYR A 95 2.32 -18.63 -13.89
CA TYR A 95 2.33 -20.06 -13.60
C TYR A 95 2.67 -20.28 -12.12
N SER A 96 1.80 -21.00 -11.41
CA SER A 96 2.06 -21.41 -10.04
C SER A 96 2.41 -22.89 -9.97
N GLN A 97 3.48 -23.23 -9.24
CA GLN A 97 3.85 -24.60 -8.92
C GLN A 97 4.11 -24.77 -7.42
N TRP A 98 3.88 -25.98 -6.93
CA TRP A 98 4.25 -26.35 -5.55
C TRP A 98 5.70 -26.79 -5.53
N VAL A 99 6.52 -26.06 -4.77
CA VAL A 99 7.94 -26.35 -4.57
C VAL A 99 8.15 -26.74 -3.11
N GLU A 100 8.90 -27.80 -2.88
CA GLU A 100 9.31 -28.19 -1.54
C GLU A 100 10.58 -27.43 -1.15
N LYS A 101 10.51 -26.73 -0.03
CA LYS A 101 11.64 -25.99 0.55
C LYS A 101 12.55 -26.96 1.31
N PRO A 102 13.83 -26.61 1.54
CA PRO A 102 14.78 -27.46 2.30
C PRO A 102 14.33 -27.82 3.72
N ASP A 103 13.39 -27.06 4.30
CA ASP A 103 12.80 -27.30 5.62
C ASP A 103 11.58 -28.25 5.58
N GLY A 104 11.30 -28.89 4.43
CA GLY A 104 10.17 -29.80 4.21
C GLY A 104 8.83 -29.09 3.99
N ARG A 105 8.79 -27.75 3.99
CA ARG A 105 7.55 -27.00 3.72
C ARG A 105 7.27 -26.95 2.22
N ARG A 106 6.02 -27.20 1.84
CA ARG A 106 5.56 -27.01 0.47
C ARG A 106 5.02 -25.58 0.30
N VAL A 107 5.68 -24.80 -0.54
CA VAL A 107 5.29 -23.42 -0.85
C VAL A 107 4.82 -23.36 -2.30
N ARG A 108 3.77 -22.58 -2.55
CA ARG A 108 3.32 -22.30 -3.91
C ARG A 108 4.11 -21.12 -4.46
N GLU A 109 5.04 -21.38 -5.36
CA GLU A 109 5.79 -20.34 -6.08
C GLU A 109 5.02 -19.96 -7.35
N THR A 110 5.00 -18.67 -7.66
CA THR A 110 4.31 -18.14 -8.85
C THR A 110 5.31 -17.34 -9.67
N GLU A 111 5.46 -17.72 -10.93
CA GLU A 111 6.33 -17.09 -11.92
C GLU A 111 5.47 -16.38 -12.97
N GLU A 112 5.91 -15.21 -13.43
CA GLU A 112 5.31 -14.53 -14.58
C GLU A 112 5.86 -15.15 -15.87
N THR A 113 4.97 -15.61 -16.75
CA THR A 113 5.33 -16.45 -17.90
C THR A 113 5.17 -15.75 -19.25
N GLY A 114 4.89 -14.45 -19.23
CA GLY A 114 4.67 -13.62 -20.41
C GLY A 114 3.28 -13.00 -20.44
N THR A 115 2.88 -12.49 -21.61
CA THR A 115 1.59 -11.82 -21.82
C THR A 115 0.48 -12.84 -22.03
N GLY A 116 -0.63 -12.66 -21.32
CA GLY A 116 -1.87 -13.41 -21.48
C GLY A 116 -2.67 -12.96 -22.70
N ASN A 117 -3.55 -13.83 -23.20
CA ASN A 117 -4.41 -13.56 -24.35
C ASN A 117 -5.80 -13.06 -23.91
N TRP A 118 -5.84 -12.12 -22.98
CA TRP A 118 -7.06 -11.43 -22.55
C TRP A 118 -6.79 -9.93 -22.42
N GLU A 119 -7.83 -9.13 -22.61
CA GLU A 119 -7.72 -7.67 -22.50
C GLU A 119 -7.35 -7.29 -21.05
N PRO A 120 -6.26 -6.53 -20.82
CA PRO A 120 -5.92 -6.06 -19.49
C PRO A 120 -6.97 -5.07 -18.95
N ILE A 121 -7.21 -5.07 -17.64
CA ILE A 121 -8.06 -4.05 -16.98
C ILE A 121 -7.28 -2.74 -16.81
N VAL A 122 -5.99 -2.85 -16.47
CA VAL A 122 -5.07 -1.71 -16.31
C VAL A 122 -3.78 -1.96 -17.09
N SER A 123 -3.06 -0.89 -17.43
CA SER A 123 -1.75 -1.05 -18.07
C SER A 123 -0.74 -1.76 -17.14
N GLU A 124 0.24 -2.43 -17.73
CA GLU A 124 1.34 -3.01 -16.95
C GLU A 124 2.05 -1.94 -16.12
N GLY A 125 2.31 -0.75 -16.67
CA GLY A 125 2.91 0.36 -15.93
C GLY A 125 2.15 0.72 -14.65
N MET A 126 0.83 0.86 -14.75
CA MET A 126 -0.03 1.17 -13.60
C MET A 126 -0.02 0.03 -12.56
N PHE A 127 -0.05 -1.22 -13.01
CA PHE A 127 0.06 -2.37 -12.14
C PHE A 127 1.41 -2.42 -11.40
N ARG A 128 2.52 -2.19 -12.11
CA ARG A 128 3.87 -2.16 -11.50
C ARG A 128 4.03 -0.97 -10.56
N ALA A 129 3.43 0.18 -10.85
CA ALA A 129 3.40 1.33 -9.95
C ALA A 129 2.67 0.99 -8.65
N LEU A 130 1.46 0.43 -8.74
CA LEU A 130 0.70 0.02 -7.56
C LEU A 130 1.39 -1.11 -6.78
N ALA A 131 1.98 -2.08 -7.48
CA ALA A 131 2.71 -3.17 -6.84
C ALA A 131 3.91 -2.66 -6.03
N ARG A 132 4.67 -1.69 -6.59
CA ARG A 132 5.75 -0.98 -5.87
C ARG A 132 5.18 -0.22 -4.68
N TYR A 133 4.14 0.59 -4.89
CA TYR A 133 3.48 1.38 -3.85
C TYR A 133 3.01 0.55 -2.65
N LEU A 134 2.36 -0.60 -2.91
CA LEU A 134 1.83 -1.48 -1.86
C LEU A 134 2.87 -2.43 -1.26
N SER A 135 4.05 -2.56 -1.87
CA SER A 135 5.14 -3.44 -1.40
C SER A 135 6.32 -2.66 -0.82
N ASP A 136 6.29 -1.32 -0.89
CA ASP A 136 7.31 -0.43 -0.37
C ASP A 136 7.61 -0.74 1.12
N PRO A 137 8.82 -1.19 1.47
CA PRO A 137 9.22 -1.48 2.84
C PRO A 137 9.11 -0.28 3.78
N GLU A 138 9.32 0.95 3.29
CA GLU A 138 9.20 2.17 4.09
C GLU A 138 7.75 2.47 4.45
N ARG A 139 6.80 2.04 3.61
CA ARG A 139 5.36 2.01 3.92
C ARG A 139 4.97 0.76 4.72
N ASN A 140 5.71 -0.32 4.57
CA ASN A 140 5.51 -1.59 5.25
C ASN A 140 6.21 -1.61 6.63
N THR A 141 5.80 -0.70 7.51
CA THR A 141 6.38 -0.50 8.85
C THR A 141 6.05 -1.60 9.89
N GLY A 142 5.76 -2.84 9.47
CA GLY A 142 5.64 -3.95 10.40
C GLY A 142 5.49 -5.31 9.72
N GLY A 143 6.30 -6.28 10.15
CA GLY A 143 6.32 -7.65 9.65
C GLY A 143 4.93 -8.30 9.59
N GLY A 144 4.73 -9.19 8.62
CA GLY A 144 3.46 -9.72 8.11
C GLY A 144 2.55 -10.52 9.05
N GLY A 145 2.51 -10.19 10.34
CA GLY A 145 1.42 -10.54 11.25
C GLY A 145 0.39 -9.42 11.34
N LYS A 146 -0.86 -9.76 11.70
CA LYS A 146 -1.91 -8.79 12.03
C LYS A 146 -1.38 -7.79 13.07
N ARG A 147 -1.29 -6.50 12.73
CA ARG A 147 -0.82 -5.46 13.65
C ARG A 147 -1.87 -5.25 14.75
N LYS A 148 -1.44 -5.23 16.01
CA LYS A 148 -2.31 -5.09 17.18
C LYS A 148 -2.17 -3.75 17.92
N ALA A 149 -1.33 -2.86 17.42
CA ALA A 149 -0.98 -1.62 18.10
C ALA A 149 -0.96 -0.45 17.12
N LEU A 150 -1.73 0.58 17.42
CA LEU A 150 -1.93 1.75 16.57
C LEU A 150 -0.63 2.54 16.35
N LEU A 151 0.01 2.93 17.45
CA LEU A 151 1.13 3.88 17.45
C LEU A 151 2.51 3.22 17.52
N SER A 152 2.57 1.89 17.57
CA SER A 152 3.83 1.14 17.59
C SER A 152 4.61 1.38 16.29
N GLY A 153 5.85 1.86 16.38
CA GLY A 153 6.66 2.20 15.21
C GLY A 153 6.30 3.54 14.54
N VAL A 154 5.25 4.24 14.99
CA VAL A 154 4.89 5.60 14.51
C VAL A 154 5.43 6.66 15.45
N VAL A 155 5.23 6.47 16.76
CA VAL A 155 5.66 7.43 17.75
C VAL A 155 7.16 7.32 17.98
N ARG A 156 7.83 8.46 18.12
CA ARG A 156 9.27 8.55 18.42
C ARG A 156 9.50 9.03 19.84
N CYS A 157 10.56 8.53 20.46
CA CYS A 157 10.99 9.01 21.77
C CYS A 157 11.68 10.37 21.62
N SER A 158 11.22 11.40 22.33
CA SER A 158 11.86 12.73 22.24
C SER A 158 13.30 12.78 22.74
N LYS A 159 13.71 11.81 23.58
CA LYS A 159 15.07 11.75 24.15
C LYS A 159 16.11 11.14 23.21
N CYS A 160 15.77 10.04 22.53
CA CYS A 160 16.73 9.27 21.74
C CYS A 160 16.27 9.02 20.30
N GLN A 161 15.10 9.54 19.92
CA GLN A 161 14.52 9.47 18.57
C GLN A 161 14.22 8.07 18.01
N ALA A 162 14.56 7.02 18.78
CA ALA A 162 14.13 5.66 18.53
C ALA A 162 12.60 5.56 18.56
N VAL A 163 12.07 4.63 17.78
CA VAL A 163 10.64 4.34 17.74
C VAL A 163 10.15 3.80 19.08
N VAL A 164 8.85 3.97 19.30
CA VAL A 164 8.17 3.44 20.46
C VAL A 164 7.45 2.15 20.05
N THR A 165 7.58 1.09 20.84
CA THR A 165 6.96 -0.20 20.58
C THR A 165 5.92 -0.54 21.65
N GLN A 166 4.89 -1.27 21.25
CA GLN A 166 3.87 -1.74 22.19
C GLN A 166 4.39 -2.93 22.99
N GLY A 167 4.02 -2.97 24.27
CA GLY A 167 4.23 -4.08 25.19
C GLY A 167 3.15 -4.10 26.27
N TRP A 168 3.37 -4.93 27.29
CA TRP A 168 2.45 -5.06 28.42
C TRP A 168 3.08 -4.55 29.71
N SER A 169 2.27 -3.93 30.58
CA SER A 169 2.68 -3.62 31.94
C SER A 169 3.02 -4.90 32.70
N ARG A 170 3.72 -4.73 33.83
CA ARG A 170 3.75 -5.79 34.84
C ARG A 170 2.33 -6.05 35.33
N LYS A 171 2.07 -7.28 35.76
CA LYS A 171 0.83 -7.62 36.45
C LYS A 171 0.72 -6.79 37.73
N ASP A 172 -0.45 -6.23 37.97
CA ASP A 172 -0.76 -5.60 39.25
C ASP A 172 -1.11 -6.64 40.32
N ALA A 173 -1.52 -6.18 41.51
CA ALA A 173 -1.88 -7.05 42.63
C ALA A 173 -3.13 -7.92 42.34
N ALA A 174 -3.99 -7.51 41.40
CA ALA A 174 -5.15 -8.27 40.96
C ALA A 174 -4.80 -9.27 39.83
N GLY A 175 -3.55 -9.26 39.34
CA GLY A 175 -3.09 -10.10 38.23
C GLY A 175 -3.34 -9.50 36.86
N GLU A 176 -3.89 -8.28 36.79
CA GLU A 176 -4.25 -7.58 35.57
C GLU A 176 -3.06 -6.86 34.96
N ARG A 177 -3.07 -6.72 33.64
CA ARG A 177 -2.05 -5.98 32.88
C ARG A 177 -2.71 -5.11 31.84
N TYR A 178 -2.12 -3.96 31.58
CA TYR A 178 -2.57 -3.04 30.55
C TYR A 178 -1.49 -2.84 29.50
N ARG A 179 -1.90 -2.37 28.32
CA ARG A 179 -0.98 -2.11 27.22
C ARG A 179 -0.16 -0.86 27.52
N ILE A 180 1.13 -0.92 27.21
CA ILE A 180 2.06 0.19 27.34
C ILE A 180 2.81 0.40 26.04
N TYR A 181 3.20 1.63 25.81
CA TYR A 181 4.18 2.01 24.81
C TYR A 181 5.51 2.28 25.50
N THR A 182 6.59 1.71 24.97
CA THR A 182 7.94 1.87 25.51
C THR A 182 8.93 2.17 24.40
N CYS A 183 9.81 3.14 24.64
CA CYS A 183 10.93 3.45 23.74
C CYS A 183 11.80 2.20 23.49
N SER A 184 12.04 1.87 22.20
CA SER A 184 12.79 0.68 21.80
C SER A 184 14.31 0.82 21.96
N GLY A 185 14.85 2.03 21.87
CA GLY A 185 16.31 2.25 21.92
C GLY A 185 16.90 2.00 23.31
N GLY A 186 16.28 2.55 24.34
CA GLY A 186 16.81 2.47 25.71
C GLY A 186 15.76 2.55 26.81
N ARG A 187 14.48 2.30 26.48
CA ARG A 187 13.34 2.43 27.42
C ARG A 187 13.29 3.79 28.12
N CYS A 188 13.72 4.84 27.42
CA CYS A 188 13.88 6.18 27.99
C CYS A 188 12.56 6.78 28.50
N ILE A 189 11.45 6.41 27.85
CA ILE A 189 10.10 6.85 28.15
C ILE A 189 9.14 5.67 27.97
N THR A 190 8.21 5.52 28.92
CA THR A 190 7.12 4.55 28.89
C THR A 190 5.81 5.22 29.29
N CYS A 191 4.72 4.92 28.59
CA CYS A 191 3.38 5.40 28.91
C CYS A 191 2.31 4.31 28.70
N PRO A 192 1.14 4.43 29.35
CA PRO A 192 -0.05 3.65 28.99
C PRO A 192 -0.40 3.86 27.52
N ALA A 193 -0.75 2.79 26.81
CA ALA A 193 -1.01 2.84 25.37
C ALA A 193 -2.36 3.47 25.06
N ASP A 194 -3.43 2.97 25.68
CA ASP A 194 -4.81 3.34 25.36
C ASP A 194 -5.08 4.85 25.52
N PRO A 195 -4.61 5.53 26.59
CA PRO A 195 -4.75 6.98 26.70
C PRO A 195 -3.94 7.78 25.68
N LEU A 196 -2.79 7.26 25.23
CA LEU A 196 -1.99 7.89 24.17
C LEU A 196 -2.67 7.72 22.82
N ASP A 197 -3.13 6.51 22.49
CA ASP A 197 -3.89 6.21 21.27
C ASP A 197 -5.12 7.14 21.20
N ALA A 198 -5.91 7.18 22.27
CA ALA A 198 -7.07 8.06 22.41
C ALA A 198 -6.74 9.54 22.20
N TYR A 199 -5.60 10.01 22.75
CA TYR A 199 -5.18 11.40 22.58
C TYR A 199 -4.78 11.71 21.14
N VAL A 200 -3.92 10.90 20.53
CA VAL A 200 -3.43 11.13 19.17
C VAL A 200 -4.58 11.09 18.17
N VAL A 201 -5.47 10.11 18.29
CA VAL A 201 -6.64 10.01 17.41
C VAL A 201 -7.51 11.25 17.56
N ARG A 202 -7.86 11.66 18.78
CA ARG A 202 -8.67 12.88 19.00
C ARG A 202 -8.04 14.13 18.39
N GLN A 203 -6.71 14.26 18.46
CA GLN A 203 -6.00 15.39 17.87
C GLN A 203 -6.02 15.38 16.33
N VAL A 204 -5.93 14.19 15.72
CA VAL A 204 -6.10 14.01 14.26
C VAL A 204 -7.54 14.35 13.86
N ILE A 205 -8.53 13.86 14.61
CA ILE A 205 -9.95 14.12 14.38
C ILE A 205 -10.26 15.61 14.48
N SER A 206 -9.75 16.30 15.50
CA SER A 206 -9.99 17.74 15.68
C SER A 206 -9.47 18.62 14.55
N ARG A 207 -8.58 18.07 13.70
CA ARG A 207 -8.09 18.74 12.50
C ARG A 207 -8.71 18.22 11.22
N ALA A 208 -9.46 17.12 11.28
CA ALA A 208 -9.94 16.45 10.10
C ALA A 208 -10.84 17.31 9.22
N GLU A 209 -11.60 18.25 9.79
CA GLU A 209 -12.37 19.21 9.01
C GLU A 209 -11.48 20.11 8.16
N GLU A 210 -10.34 20.59 8.68
CA GLU A 210 -9.36 21.38 7.91
C GLU A 210 -8.79 20.58 6.74
N TRP A 211 -8.55 19.28 6.96
CA TRP A 211 -8.05 18.33 5.95
C TRP A 211 -9.12 17.91 4.93
N ASN A 212 -10.36 17.73 5.35
CA ASN A 212 -11.50 17.40 4.50
C ASN A 212 -11.95 18.61 3.66
N GLN A 213 -11.71 19.83 4.16
CA GLN A 213 -12.00 21.10 3.46
C GLN A 213 -10.79 21.65 2.69
N ALA A 214 -9.61 21.03 2.82
CA ALA A 214 -8.47 21.36 2.00
C ALA A 214 -8.87 21.23 0.52
N PRO A 215 -8.56 22.23 -0.34
CA PRO A 215 -8.92 22.14 -1.74
C PRO A 215 -8.35 20.84 -2.31
N ALA A 216 -9.21 20.08 -2.99
CA ALA A 216 -8.75 18.96 -3.79
C ALA A 216 -7.61 19.44 -4.69
N THR A 217 -6.66 18.55 -5.00
CA THR A 217 -5.68 18.83 -6.06
C THR A 217 -6.41 19.44 -7.25
N ASP A 218 -5.98 20.63 -7.67
CA ASP A 218 -6.61 21.30 -8.80
C ASP A 218 -6.60 20.32 -9.98
N ALA A 219 -7.66 20.29 -10.79
CA ALA A 219 -7.74 19.39 -11.95
C ALA A 219 -6.52 19.53 -12.88
N ALA A 220 -5.88 20.70 -12.87
CA ALA A 220 -4.62 20.98 -13.54
C ALA A 220 -3.43 20.18 -12.99
N ASP A 221 -3.33 19.98 -11.67
CA ASP A 221 -2.28 19.16 -11.05
C ASP A 221 -2.49 17.67 -11.37
N GLU A 222 -3.74 17.21 -11.44
CA GLU A 222 -4.08 15.83 -11.84
C GLU A 222 -3.76 15.57 -13.33
N GLU A 223 -4.13 16.52 -14.20
CA GLU A 223 -3.79 16.47 -15.63
C GLU A 223 -2.27 16.48 -15.83
N ARG A 224 -1.56 17.35 -15.09
CA ARG A 224 -0.10 17.42 -15.14
C ARG A 224 0.57 16.14 -14.64
N GLU A 225 0.05 15.52 -13.59
CA GLU A 225 0.54 14.23 -13.11
C GLU A 225 0.36 13.13 -14.17
N ALA A 226 -0.82 13.07 -14.80
CA ALA A 226 -1.09 12.10 -15.86
C ALA A 226 -0.15 12.29 -17.06
N GLU A 227 0.13 13.55 -17.45
CA GLU A 227 1.14 13.88 -18.45
C GLU A 227 2.54 13.38 -18.05
N LEU A 228 2.97 13.68 -16.83
CA LEU A 228 4.30 13.30 -16.33
C LEU A 228 4.46 11.79 -16.23
N LEU A 229 3.42 11.05 -15.83
CA LEU A 229 3.44 9.59 -15.82
C LEU A 229 3.51 9.02 -17.24
N ALA A 230 2.78 9.60 -18.20
CA ALA A 230 2.89 9.22 -19.60
C ALA A 230 4.29 9.52 -20.17
N GLU A 231 4.88 10.65 -19.79
CA GLU A 231 6.24 11.03 -20.17
C GLU A 231 7.30 10.12 -19.53
N GLU A 232 7.12 9.68 -18.28
CA GLU A 232 7.99 8.72 -17.60
C GLU A 232 8.01 7.39 -18.37
N VAL A 233 6.82 6.90 -18.76
CA VAL A 233 6.67 5.67 -19.55
C VAL A 233 7.36 5.82 -20.90
N ALA A 234 7.03 6.86 -21.68
CA ALA A 234 7.61 7.08 -22.99
C ALA A 234 9.14 7.24 -22.96
N THR A 235 9.67 7.88 -21.90
CA THR A 235 11.12 8.06 -21.72
C THR A 235 11.79 6.74 -21.31
N SER A 236 11.13 5.93 -20.47
CA SER A 236 11.60 4.59 -20.12
C SER A 236 11.61 3.64 -21.32
N GLU A 237 10.59 3.70 -22.18
CA GLU A 237 10.52 2.93 -23.42
C GLU A 237 11.63 3.33 -24.39
N ARG A 238 11.86 4.64 -24.59
CA ARG A 238 13.00 5.14 -25.39
C ARG A 238 14.33 4.63 -24.85
N ARG A 239 14.50 4.60 -23.52
CA ARG A 239 15.71 4.07 -22.87
C ARG A 239 15.90 2.57 -23.15
N THR A 240 14.82 1.79 -23.15
CA THR A 240 14.86 0.35 -23.50
C THR A 240 15.15 0.15 -24.99
N ALA A 241 14.52 0.90 -25.87
CA ALA A 241 14.76 0.82 -27.32
C ALA A 241 16.22 1.12 -27.68
N LEU A 242 16.86 2.08 -27.00
CA LEU A 242 18.30 2.34 -27.15
C LEU A 242 19.15 1.12 -26.78
N ALA A 243 18.76 0.38 -25.74
CA ALA A 243 19.46 -0.85 -25.36
C ALA A 243 19.32 -1.96 -26.39
N GLU A 244 18.14 -2.09 -27.00
CA GLU A 244 17.88 -3.05 -28.09
C GLU A 244 18.68 -2.69 -29.36
N MET A 245 18.66 -1.43 -29.79
CA MET A 245 19.44 -0.94 -30.94
C MET A 245 20.95 -1.18 -30.75
N PHE A 246 21.46 -0.99 -29.53
CA PHE A 246 22.85 -1.29 -29.22
C PHE A 246 23.13 -2.80 -29.27
N ALA A 247 22.22 -3.64 -28.76
CA ALA A 247 22.38 -5.08 -28.74
C ALA A 247 22.44 -5.70 -30.14
N VAL A 248 21.70 -5.15 -31.10
CA VAL A 248 21.71 -5.60 -32.51
C VAL A 248 22.77 -4.92 -33.37
N GLY A 249 23.48 -3.93 -32.81
CA GLY A 249 24.61 -3.25 -33.48
C GLY A 249 24.21 -2.07 -34.38
N ASP A 250 22.98 -1.58 -34.29
CA ASP A 250 22.51 -0.41 -35.06
C ASP A 250 23.16 0.90 -34.59
N ILE A 251 23.60 0.94 -33.32
CA ILE A 251 24.28 2.10 -32.72
C ILE A 251 25.56 1.70 -31.99
N ASP A 252 26.50 2.65 -31.92
CA ASP A 252 27.75 2.47 -31.17
C ASP A 252 27.61 2.80 -29.67
N ALA A 253 28.62 2.43 -28.89
CA ALA A 253 28.65 2.63 -27.44
C ALA A 253 28.69 4.10 -26.99
N SER A 254 29.11 5.03 -27.85
CA SER A 254 29.11 6.47 -27.55
C SER A 254 27.71 7.06 -27.71
N THR A 255 27.00 6.66 -28.77
CA THR A 255 25.61 7.01 -29.04
C THR A 255 24.69 6.47 -27.95
N MET A 256 24.90 5.21 -27.55
CA MET A 256 24.16 4.57 -26.45
C MET A 256 24.34 5.30 -25.12
N ARG A 257 25.58 5.61 -24.73
CA ARG A 257 25.85 6.35 -23.48
C ARG A 257 25.20 7.74 -23.48
N ALA A 258 25.30 8.46 -24.60
CA ALA A 258 24.67 9.78 -24.71
C ALA A 258 23.13 9.69 -24.66
N GLY A 259 22.54 8.67 -25.28
CA GLY A 259 21.10 8.43 -25.28
C GLY A 259 20.56 8.07 -23.90
N ILE A 260 21.18 7.11 -23.21
CA ILE A 260 20.83 6.74 -21.83
C ILE A 260 21.00 7.93 -20.90
N GLY A 261 22.10 8.68 -21.01
CA GLY A 261 22.36 9.83 -20.14
C GLY A 261 21.27 10.91 -20.23
N ARG A 262 20.73 11.15 -21.43
CA ARG A 262 19.58 12.06 -21.60
C ARG A 262 18.31 11.49 -20.98
N CYS A 263 18.00 10.22 -21.23
CA CYS A 263 16.81 9.58 -20.65
C CYS A 263 16.86 9.56 -19.12
N ASP A 264 18.02 9.25 -18.52
CA ASP A 264 18.18 9.23 -17.06
C ASP A 264 18.02 10.64 -16.46
N ALA A 265 18.51 11.69 -17.14
CA ALA A 265 18.33 13.06 -16.71
C ALA A 265 16.86 13.50 -16.77
N ASP A 266 16.13 13.14 -17.84
CA ASP A 266 14.72 13.47 -17.99
C ASP A 266 13.85 12.70 -17.00
N LEU A 267 14.12 11.40 -16.79
CA LEU A 267 13.47 10.61 -15.74
C LEU A 267 13.72 11.20 -14.35
N GLY A 268 14.92 11.75 -14.08
CA GLY A 268 15.23 12.44 -12.83
C GLY A 268 14.36 13.68 -12.60
N LYS A 269 14.16 14.50 -13.64
CA LYS A 269 13.28 15.69 -13.57
C LYS A 269 11.82 15.28 -13.37
N ILE A 270 11.33 14.35 -14.18
CA ILE A 270 9.95 13.85 -14.10
C ILE A 270 9.64 13.30 -12.71
N ARG A 271 10.55 12.50 -12.14
CA ARG A 271 10.39 11.96 -10.78
C ARG A 271 10.40 13.03 -9.69
N THR A 272 11.19 14.08 -9.87
CA THR A 272 11.22 15.21 -8.93
C THR A 272 9.89 15.95 -8.97
N GLU A 273 9.37 16.25 -10.16
CA GLU A 273 8.10 16.95 -10.34
C GLU A 273 6.91 16.10 -9.85
N LEU A 274 6.91 14.79 -10.11
CA LEU A 274 5.94 13.86 -9.53
C LEU A 274 6.00 13.82 -8.00
N ALA A 275 7.20 13.88 -7.41
CA ALA A 275 7.35 13.93 -5.96
C ALA A 275 6.83 15.26 -5.36
N ASP A 276 7.05 16.37 -6.05
CA ASP A 276 6.53 17.69 -5.66
C ASP A 276 5.00 17.74 -5.75
N LEU A 277 4.41 17.20 -6.83
CA LEU A 277 2.95 17.05 -6.95
C LEU A 277 2.40 16.13 -5.86
N ALA A 278 3.05 15.01 -5.58
CA ALA A 278 2.66 14.10 -4.50
C ALA A 278 2.75 14.74 -3.11
N ALA A 279 3.69 15.66 -2.89
CA ALA A 279 3.81 16.42 -1.64
C ALA A 279 2.69 17.46 -1.46
N LYS A 280 2.16 18.02 -2.56
CA LYS A 280 0.95 18.87 -2.57
C LYS A 280 -0.33 18.06 -2.39
N ARG A 281 -0.31 16.78 -2.73
CA ARG A 281 -1.48 15.88 -2.83
C ARG A 281 -2.00 15.39 -1.48
N VAL A 282 -2.03 16.23 -0.46
CA VAL A 282 -2.52 15.74 0.84
C VAL A 282 -4.05 15.78 0.90
N ARG A 283 -4.67 15.06 -0.04
CA ARG A 283 -6.04 14.59 0.09
C ARG A 283 -6.02 13.43 1.08
N VAL A 284 -6.43 13.70 2.31
CA VAL A 284 -6.97 12.63 3.14
C VAL A 284 -8.48 12.81 3.07
N ASP A 285 -9.14 12.01 2.23
CA ASP A 285 -10.54 11.70 2.50
C ASP A 285 -10.54 10.83 3.76
N LEU A 286 -10.57 11.53 4.91
CA LEU A 286 -10.61 10.89 6.22
C LEU A 286 -11.95 10.17 6.44
N GLY A 287 -12.85 10.19 5.45
CA GLY A 287 -14.22 9.72 5.56
C GLY A 287 -14.96 10.48 6.65
N ASP A 288 -16.03 9.86 7.16
CA ASP A 288 -16.66 10.29 8.38
C ASP A 288 -15.69 10.07 9.55
N VAL A 289 -15.04 11.14 9.97
CA VAL A 289 -13.99 11.13 10.99
C VAL A 289 -14.59 10.85 12.37
N GLU A 290 -15.86 11.17 12.61
CA GLU A 290 -16.54 10.81 13.85
C GLU A 290 -16.73 9.28 13.95
N TYR A 291 -16.87 8.59 12.81
CA TYR A 291 -16.85 7.12 12.74
C TYR A 291 -15.49 6.49 13.12
N LEU A 292 -14.37 7.22 13.00
CA LEU A 292 -13.04 6.76 13.47
C LEU A 292 -12.96 6.65 15.00
N TRP A 293 -13.76 7.44 15.73
CA TRP A 293 -13.71 7.53 17.20
C TRP A 293 -14.67 6.58 17.89
N GLU A 294 -15.92 6.50 17.42
CA GLU A 294 -16.98 5.77 18.11
C GLU A 294 -16.77 4.25 18.12
N GLU A 295 -15.99 3.72 17.17
CA GLU A 295 -15.77 2.29 17.02
C GLU A 295 -14.28 1.90 16.86
N LEU A 296 -13.38 2.54 17.62
CA LEU A 296 -11.95 2.18 17.64
C LEU A 296 -11.75 0.81 18.31
N ASP A 297 -12.01 -0.23 17.53
CA ASP A 297 -11.91 -1.63 17.94
C ASP A 297 -10.49 -2.15 17.74
N TYR A 298 -9.78 -2.36 18.85
CA TYR A 298 -8.44 -2.93 18.83
C TYR A 298 -8.40 -4.42 18.46
N GLU A 299 -9.56 -5.08 18.35
CA GLU A 299 -9.71 -6.46 17.91
C GLU A 299 -9.82 -6.59 16.38
N ASP A 300 -10.10 -5.50 15.66
CA ASP A 300 -10.13 -5.44 14.19
C ASP A 300 -8.81 -4.86 13.62
N PRO A 301 -7.91 -5.70 13.06
CA PRO A 301 -6.64 -5.23 12.52
C PRO A 301 -6.78 -4.32 11.30
N ASP A 302 -7.83 -4.48 10.50
CA ASP A 302 -8.03 -3.66 9.29
C ASP A 302 -8.38 -2.21 9.70
N ARG A 303 -9.10 -2.04 10.82
CA ARG A 303 -9.37 -0.72 11.41
C ARG A 303 -8.12 -0.08 12.00
N ILE A 304 -7.32 -0.82 12.75
CA ILE A 304 -6.05 -0.32 13.28
C ILE A 304 -5.14 0.18 12.14
N ASP A 305 -5.03 -0.58 11.04
CA ASP A 305 -4.23 -0.18 9.89
C ASP A 305 -4.79 1.10 9.22
N TYR A 306 -6.12 1.27 9.16
CA TYR A 306 -6.73 2.50 8.62
C TYR A 306 -6.45 3.72 9.50
N VAL A 307 -6.77 3.66 10.81
CA VAL A 307 -6.50 4.78 11.73
C VAL A 307 -5.01 5.13 11.75
N ARG A 308 -4.14 4.12 11.68
CA ARG A 308 -2.70 4.33 11.60
C ARG A 308 -2.27 5.02 10.31
N THR A 309 -2.84 4.63 9.17
CA THR A 309 -2.60 5.29 7.87
C THR A 309 -2.95 6.77 7.95
N VAL A 310 -4.13 7.06 8.46
CA VAL A 310 -4.63 8.41 8.72
C VAL A 310 -3.67 9.20 9.62
N VAL A 311 -3.24 8.62 10.75
CA VAL A 311 -2.27 9.26 11.66
C VAL A 311 -0.94 9.57 10.95
N MET A 312 -0.43 8.65 10.11
CA MET A 312 0.85 8.85 9.39
C MET A 312 0.74 9.87 8.25
N GLN A 313 -0.45 10.03 7.67
CA GLN A 313 -0.73 11.03 6.65
C GLN A 313 -0.87 12.42 7.26
N VAL A 314 -1.65 12.56 8.33
CA VAL A 314 -1.94 13.86 8.96
C VAL A 314 -0.79 14.34 9.86
N CYS A 315 -0.12 13.44 10.58
CA CYS A 315 1.00 13.80 11.45
C CYS A 315 2.33 13.70 10.69
N GLU A 316 3.08 14.80 10.66
CA GLU A 316 4.49 14.78 10.25
C GLU A 316 5.33 14.04 11.29
N ARG A 317 5.09 14.33 12.57
CA ARG A 317 5.84 13.75 13.68
C ARG A 317 4.95 13.57 14.90
N VAL A 318 5.05 12.43 15.56
CA VAL A 318 4.46 12.21 16.89
C VAL A 318 5.58 11.84 17.85
N GLU A 319 5.82 12.69 18.85
CA GLU A 319 6.86 12.52 19.85
C GLU A 319 6.28 12.25 21.23
N LEU A 320 6.77 11.20 21.88
CA LEU A 320 6.47 10.91 23.28
C LEU A 320 7.43 11.70 24.17
N LEU A 321 6.88 12.52 25.06
CA LEU A 321 7.60 13.37 26.01
C LEU A 321 7.70 12.72 27.41
N PRO A 322 8.72 13.05 28.21
CA PRO A 322 8.88 12.51 29.56
C PRO A 322 7.73 12.96 30.49
N ARG A 323 7.22 12.05 31.32
CA ARG A 323 6.05 12.29 32.18
C ARG A 323 6.33 12.98 33.53
N GLY A 324 7.60 13.19 33.86
CA GLY A 324 8.01 13.57 35.22
C GLY A 324 7.91 12.41 36.23
N ARG A 325 8.55 12.56 37.41
CA ARG A 325 8.53 11.54 38.46
C ARG A 325 7.16 11.50 39.15
N GLY A 326 6.65 10.31 39.45
CA GLY A 326 5.44 10.11 40.27
C GLY A 326 4.10 10.22 39.53
N VAL A 327 4.10 10.55 38.23
CA VAL A 327 2.87 10.70 37.45
C VAL A 327 2.32 9.33 37.02
N ARG A 328 1.13 8.97 37.50
CA ARG A 328 0.49 7.67 37.21
C ARG A 328 -0.36 7.65 35.93
N GLY A 329 -0.97 8.77 35.53
CA GLY A 329 -1.82 8.89 34.31
C GLY A 329 -1.17 9.56 33.09
N PHE A 330 -1.71 9.33 31.90
CA PHE A 330 -1.34 10.09 30.70
C PHE A 330 -1.90 11.51 30.78
N LYS A 331 -1.22 12.47 30.17
CA LYS A 331 -1.58 13.89 30.09
C LYS A 331 -1.16 14.39 28.71
N SER A 332 -1.81 15.42 28.18
CA SER A 332 -1.56 15.95 26.84
C SER A 332 -0.13 16.43 26.64
N ASP A 333 0.50 17.02 27.67
CA ASP A 333 1.90 17.45 27.67
C ASP A 333 2.92 16.30 27.58
N HIS A 334 2.47 15.04 27.67
CA HIS A 334 3.31 13.87 27.46
C HIS A 334 3.42 13.47 25.97
N CYS A 335 2.72 14.14 25.06
CA CYS A 335 2.81 13.87 23.63
C CYS A 335 2.80 15.18 22.82
N ARG A 336 3.81 15.35 21.96
CA ARG A 336 3.87 16.43 20.99
C ARG A 336 3.54 15.87 19.61
N ILE A 337 2.61 16.52 18.92
CA ILE A 337 2.25 16.18 17.54
C ILE A 337 2.61 17.38 16.67
N THR A 338 3.44 17.14 15.67
CA THR A 338 3.67 18.06 14.55
C THR A 338 2.81 17.56 13.40
N PHE A 339 1.88 18.41 12.96
CA PHE A 339 0.99 18.12 11.84
C PHE A 339 1.66 18.51 10.54
N ARG A 340 1.34 17.78 9.48
CA ARG A 340 1.61 18.29 8.13
C ARG A 340 0.69 19.50 7.88
N ASN A 341 1.09 20.40 7.00
CA ASN A 341 0.15 21.39 6.49
C ASN A 341 -0.84 20.66 5.56
N PRO A 342 -2.14 20.99 5.66
CA PRO A 342 -3.14 20.54 4.71
C PRO A 342 -2.82 20.96 3.28
#